data_AF-A0AA44IGI6-F1
#
_entry.id   AF-A0AA44IGI6-F1
#
_cell.length_a   1.000
_cell.length_b   1.000
_cell.length_c   1.000
_cell.angle_alpha   90.00
_cell.angle_beta   90.00
_cell.angle_gamma   90.00
#
_symmetry.space_group_name_H-M   'P 1'
#
loop_
_entity.id
_entity.type
_entity.pdbx_description
1 polymer ?
#
loop_
_entity_poly.entity_id
_entity_poly.type
_entity_poly.pdbx_seq_one_letter_code
_entity_poly.pdbx_strand_id
1 'polypeptide(L)'
;MKIYMSYNKDTLKFDGFHLEDKYSLKIPEPNISIDFEMWEYLRSIPEDFKLKKDLTAKDFYTIEDKEIIEIIPFEYEDSKPSRVDLLEKENANLLQESLKKDIEIKDLNTNLAQTTLSLVDKDIKIKDLQKDVANLILQTLGGN
;
A
#
# COMPACT_ATOMS: atom_id res chain seq x y z
N MET A 1 -1.51 -48.13 5.13
CA MET A 1 -0.66 -47.37 6.08
C MET A 1 -1.60 -46.49 6.88
N LYS A 2 -1.63 -46.59 8.21
CA LYS A 2 -2.45 -45.70 9.03
C LYS A 2 -1.63 -44.48 9.41
N ILE A 3 -2.21 -43.30 9.23
CA ILE A 3 -1.62 -42.02 9.60
C ILE A 3 -2.38 -41.52 10.83
N TYR A 4 -1.64 -41.01 11.80
CA TYR A 4 -2.20 -40.43 13.02
C TYR A 4 -1.78 -38.98 13.12
N MET A 5 -2.76 -38.11 13.34
CA MET A 5 -2.55 -36.70 13.61
C MET A 5 -2.62 -36.48 15.12
N SER A 6 -1.49 -36.12 15.74
CA SER A 6 -1.46 -35.73 17.15
C SER A 6 -1.82 -34.26 17.30
N TYR A 7 -2.43 -33.94 18.43
CA TYR A 7 -2.82 -32.57 18.76
C TYR A 7 -2.69 -32.31 20.26
N ASN A 8 -2.51 -31.05 20.62
CA ASN A 8 -2.49 -30.64 22.01
C ASN A 8 -3.92 -30.69 22.60
N LYS A 9 -4.12 -31.41 23.70
CA LYS A 9 -5.44 -31.64 24.30
C LYS A 9 -6.18 -30.35 24.71
N ASP A 10 -5.44 -29.35 25.20
CA ASP A 10 -6.04 -28.13 25.77
C ASP A 10 -6.35 -27.09 24.68
N THR A 11 -5.49 -27.01 23.66
CA THR A 11 -5.59 -26.01 22.59
C THR A 11 -6.16 -26.55 21.29
N LEU A 12 -6.25 -27.87 21.15
CA LEU A 12 -6.63 -28.62 19.94
C LEU A 12 -5.72 -28.37 18.73
N LYS A 13 -4.60 -27.65 18.92
CA LYS A 13 -3.65 -27.34 17.86
C LYS A 13 -2.94 -28.59 17.39
N PHE A 14 -2.73 -28.66 16.09
CA PHE A 14 -1.90 -29.68 15.46
C PHE A 14 -0.50 -29.73 16.08
N ASP A 15 -0.02 -30.94 16.35
CA ASP A 15 1.29 -31.18 16.99
C ASP A 15 2.21 -32.08 16.14
N GLY A 16 1.65 -32.89 15.24
CA GLY A 16 2.46 -33.70 14.32
C GLY A 16 1.72 -34.83 13.63
N PHE A 17 2.37 -35.44 12.64
CA PHE A 17 1.90 -36.65 11.97
C PHE A 17 2.79 -37.85 12.31
N HIS A 18 2.16 -39.00 12.56
CA HIS A 18 2.83 -40.23 12.94
C HIS A 18 2.31 -41.39 12.08
N LEU A 19 3.21 -42.27 11.66
CA LEU A 19 2.88 -43.48 10.91
C LEU A 19 2.96 -44.68 11.83
N GLU A 20 1.97 -45.57 11.75
CA GLU A 20 2.06 -46.86 12.42
C GLU A 20 3.03 -47.76 11.64
N ASP A 21 4.23 -47.95 12.20
CA ASP A 21 5.25 -48.85 11.69
C ASP A 21 5.35 -50.14 12.52
N LYS A 22 6.01 -51.16 11.96
CA LYS A 22 6.23 -52.46 12.62
C LYS A 22 7.10 -52.35 13.89
N TYR A 23 7.73 -51.21 14.14
CA TYR A 23 8.61 -50.95 15.26
C TYR A 23 7.94 -50.09 16.35
N SER A 24 6.60 -50.17 16.46
CA SER A 24 5.82 -49.76 17.65
C SER A 24 6.30 -48.45 18.28
N LEU A 25 6.43 -47.39 17.47
CA LEU A 25 6.50 -46.04 18.02
C LEU A 25 5.18 -45.78 18.75
N LYS A 26 5.24 -45.55 20.06
CA LYS A 26 4.07 -45.17 20.86
C LYS A 26 3.54 -43.85 20.30
N ILE A 27 2.44 -43.92 19.56
CA ILE A 27 1.81 -42.74 18.95
C ILE A 27 1.38 -41.79 20.09
N PRO A 28 1.79 -40.51 20.07
CA PRO A 28 1.41 -39.55 21.10
C PRO A 28 -0.11 -39.41 21.21
N GLU A 29 -0.63 -39.45 22.42
CA GLU A 29 -2.03 -39.17 22.71
C GLU A 29 -2.20 -37.74 23.24
N PRO A 30 -3.28 -37.02 22.89
CA PRO A 30 -4.38 -37.48 22.05
C PRO A 30 -4.05 -37.40 20.54
N ASN A 31 -4.61 -38.32 19.77
CA ASN A 31 -4.48 -38.38 18.31
C ASN A 31 -5.79 -38.83 17.66
N ILE A 32 -5.91 -38.57 16.35
CA ILE A 32 -6.95 -39.13 15.49
C ILE A 32 -6.29 -39.85 14.32
N SER A 33 -6.92 -40.91 13.80
CA SER A 33 -6.46 -41.57 12.58
C SER A 33 -7.08 -40.91 11.35
N ILE A 34 -6.26 -40.65 10.34
CA ILE A 34 -6.66 -40.02 9.09
C ILE A 34 -6.22 -40.86 7.89
N ASP A 35 -6.90 -40.69 6.76
CA ASP A 35 -6.47 -41.24 5.48
C ASP A 35 -5.34 -40.42 4.83
N PHE A 36 -4.83 -40.96 3.73
CA PHE A 36 -3.75 -40.34 2.98
C PHE A 36 -4.18 -39.01 2.32
N GLU A 37 -5.39 -38.94 1.79
CA GLU A 37 -5.90 -37.74 1.11
C GLU A 37 -6.08 -36.57 2.09
N MET A 38 -6.62 -36.83 3.29
CA MET A 38 -6.71 -35.86 4.38
C MET A 38 -5.31 -35.42 4.83
N TRP A 39 -4.34 -36.33 4.92
CA TRP A 39 -2.96 -35.98 5.26
C TRP A 39 -2.31 -35.04 4.22
N GLU A 40 -2.52 -35.32 2.92
CA GLU A 40 -2.05 -34.43 1.85
C GLU A 40 -2.72 -33.06 1.89
N TYR A 41 -4.04 -33.02 2.13
CA TYR A 41 -4.79 -31.78 2.29
C TYR A 41 -4.21 -30.94 3.43
N LEU A 42 -4.03 -31.51 4.63
CA LEU A 42 -3.51 -30.79 5.79
C LEU A 42 -2.10 -30.25 5.55
N ARG A 43 -1.24 -30.98 4.83
CA ARG A 43 0.10 -30.52 4.45
C ARG A 43 0.11 -29.41 3.41
N SER A 44 -1.00 -29.22 2.70
CA SER A 44 -1.15 -28.14 1.71
C SER A 44 -1.62 -26.82 2.32
N ILE A 45 -2.07 -26.82 3.58
CA ILE A 45 -2.50 -25.61 4.30
C ILE A 45 -1.26 -24.82 4.70
N PRO A 46 -1.08 -23.57 4.22
CA PRO A 46 0.07 -22.75 4.58
C PRO A 46 -0.05 -22.17 6.00
N GLU A 47 -1.27 -22.00 6.51
CA GLU A 47 -1.56 -21.52 7.85
C GLU A 47 -1.54 -22.62 8.92
N ASP A 48 -1.37 -22.19 10.18
CA ASP A 48 -1.62 -23.06 11.32
C ASP A 48 -3.09 -23.51 11.36
N PHE A 49 -3.34 -24.69 11.92
CA PHE A 49 -4.69 -25.20 12.08
C PHE A 49 -4.86 -25.99 13.39
N LYS A 50 -6.11 -26.16 13.80
CA LYS A 50 -6.52 -26.92 14.98
C LYS A 50 -7.78 -27.72 14.70
N LEU A 51 -8.10 -28.67 15.58
CA LEU A 51 -9.39 -29.34 15.57
C LEU A 51 -10.48 -28.43 16.14
N LYS A 52 -11.70 -28.54 15.58
CA LYS A 52 -12.90 -27.93 16.16
C LYS A 52 -13.22 -28.52 17.54
N LYS A 53 -13.78 -27.69 18.42
CA LYS A 53 -14.09 -28.08 19.81
C LYS A 53 -15.23 -29.11 19.91
N ASP A 54 -16.14 -29.09 18.95
CA ASP A 54 -17.34 -29.93 18.85
C ASP A 54 -17.14 -31.12 17.91
N LEU A 55 -15.91 -31.64 17.84
CA LEU A 55 -15.58 -32.82 17.05
C LEU A 55 -16.45 -34.01 17.46
N THR A 56 -17.14 -34.61 16.49
CA THR A 56 -17.77 -35.92 16.67
C THR A 56 -16.68 -36.99 16.55
N ALA A 57 -16.39 -37.69 17.65
CA ALA A 57 -15.38 -38.72 17.68
C ALA A 57 -15.69 -39.83 16.66
N LYS A 58 -14.77 -40.04 15.73
CA LYS A 58 -14.72 -41.17 14.80
C LYS A 58 -13.39 -41.91 14.97
N ASP A 59 -13.42 -43.19 14.64
CA ASP A 59 -12.22 -44.04 14.65
C ASP A 59 -11.27 -43.68 13.50
N PHE A 60 -11.79 -43.12 12.41
CA PHE A 60 -11.05 -42.78 11.20
C PHE A 60 -11.71 -41.63 10.46
N TYR A 61 -10.92 -40.65 10.05
CA TYR A 61 -11.37 -39.47 9.32
C TYR A 61 -10.80 -39.45 7.91
N THR A 62 -11.61 -39.02 6.95
CA THR A 62 -11.21 -38.90 5.55
C THR A 62 -11.25 -37.46 5.09
N ILE A 63 -10.88 -37.21 3.83
CA ILE A 63 -11.00 -35.88 3.23
C ILE A 63 -12.43 -35.31 3.26
N GLU A 64 -13.44 -36.18 3.31
CA GLU A 64 -14.85 -35.79 3.46
C GLU A 64 -15.11 -35.11 4.80
N ASP A 65 -14.27 -35.39 5.81
CA ASP A 65 -14.35 -34.82 7.15
C ASP A 65 -13.49 -33.57 7.33
N LYS A 66 -12.95 -32.96 6.26
CA LYS A 66 -12.06 -31.78 6.36
C LYS A 66 -12.63 -30.62 7.18
N GLU A 67 -13.95 -30.53 7.29
CA GLU A 67 -14.66 -29.52 8.08
C GLU A 67 -14.34 -29.57 9.58
N ILE A 68 -13.74 -30.66 10.09
CA ILE A 68 -13.27 -30.74 11.48
C ILE A 68 -12.07 -29.82 11.76
N ILE A 69 -11.43 -29.30 10.71
CA ILE A 69 -10.24 -28.45 10.77
C ILE A 69 -10.66 -26.99 10.79
N GLU A 70 -10.17 -26.25 11.78
CA GLU A 70 -10.27 -24.81 11.86
C GLU A 70 -8.90 -24.21 11.53
N ILE A 71 -8.84 -23.49 10.41
CA ILE A 71 -7.64 -22.75 10.00
C ILE A 71 -7.50 -21.54 10.93
N ILE A 72 -6.31 -21.37 11.49
CA ILE A 72 -5.94 -20.23 12.31
C ILE A 72 -5.28 -19.23 11.36
N PRO A 73 -5.97 -18.14 10.96
CA PRO A 73 -5.39 -17.18 10.04
C PRO A 73 -4.14 -16.54 10.67
N PHE A 74 -3.10 -16.34 9.87
CA PHE A 74 -1.98 -15.50 10.29
C PHE A 74 -2.46 -14.06 10.42
N GLU A 75 -2.20 -13.46 11.59
CA GLU A 75 -2.18 -12.00 11.69
C GLU A 75 -0.79 -11.55 11.24
N TYR A 76 -0.69 -11.06 9.99
CA TYR A 76 0.48 -10.31 9.58
C TYR A 76 0.44 -8.96 10.29
N GLU A 77 1.35 -8.73 11.24
CA GLU A 77 1.66 -7.35 11.63
C GLU A 77 2.22 -6.65 10.38
N ASP A 78 1.61 -5.53 10.00
CA ASP A 78 2.19 -4.66 8.98
C ASP A 78 3.64 -4.39 9.36
N SER A 79 4.56 -4.70 8.44
CA SER A 79 5.97 -4.50 8.70
C SER A 79 6.21 -3.02 8.96
N LYS A 80 7.03 -2.73 9.99
CA LYS A 80 7.44 -1.35 10.24
C LYS A 80 8.15 -0.84 8.99
N PRO A 81 7.84 0.39 8.52
CA PRO A 81 8.49 0.95 7.35
C PRO A 81 10.01 0.94 7.55
N SER A 82 10.70 0.46 6.54
CA SER A 82 12.16 0.44 6.53
C SER A 82 12.70 1.87 6.47
N ARG A 83 13.99 2.01 6.74
CA ARG A 83 14.68 3.30 6.55
C ARG A 83 14.62 3.76 5.08
N VAL A 84 14.55 2.84 4.13
CA VAL A 84 14.43 3.16 2.70
C VAL A 84 13.06 3.77 2.42
N ASP A 85 11.98 3.15 2.92
CA ASP A 85 10.61 3.66 2.73
C ASP A 85 10.44 5.08 3.28
N LEU A 86 11.06 5.37 4.43
CA LEU A 86 11.05 6.70 5.03
C LEU A 86 11.79 7.72 4.16
N LEU A 87 12.96 7.35 3.62
CA LEU A 87 13.76 8.22 2.76
C LEU A 87 13.08 8.48 1.41
N GLU A 88 12.44 7.46 0.82
CA GLU A 88 11.67 7.62 -0.41
C GLU A 88 10.50 8.58 -0.22
N LYS A 89 9.79 8.46 0.91
CA LYS A 89 8.70 9.38 1.27
C LYS A 89 9.20 10.81 1.47
N GLU A 90 10.32 11.00 2.16
CA GLU A 90 10.93 12.31 2.36
C GLU A 90 11.35 12.94 1.03
N ASN A 91 11.99 12.17 0.16
CA ASN A 91 12.39 12.61 -1.18
C ASN A 91 11.18 13.00 -2.04
N ALA A 92 10.10 12.23 -2.00
CA ALA A 92 8.87 12.55 -2.72
C ALA A 92 8.25 13.87 -2.24
N ASN A 93 8.24 14.11 -0.92
CA ASN A 93 7.73 15.37 -0.34
C ASN A 93 8.59 16.57 -0.77
N LEU A 94 9.92 16.44 -0.69
CA LEU A 94 10.85 17.49 -1.12
C LEU A 94 10.69 17.82 -2.61
N LEU A 95 10.51 16.80 -3.45
CA LEU A 95 10.25 16.98 -4.88
C LEU A 95 8.93 17.72 -5.13
N GLN A 96 7.86 17.36 -4.41
CA GLN A 96 6.56 18.03 -4.52
C GLN A 96 6.65 19.50 -4.10
N GLU A 97 7.34 19.80 -3.00
CA GLU A 97 7.54 21.18 -2.55
C GLU A 97 8.36 22.00 -3.55
N SER A 98 9.39 21.40 -4.15
CA SER A 98 10.20 22.06 -5.20
C SER A 98 9.34 22.40 -6.41
N LEU A 99 8.57 21.45 -6.92
CA LEU A 99 7.68 21.67 -8.08
C LEU A 99 6.64 22.77 -7.81
N LYS A 100 6.11 22.83 -6.58
CA LYS A 100 5.18 23.88 -6.19
C LYS A 100 5.84 25.27 -6.23
N LYS A 101 7.07 25.38 -5.72
CA LYS A 101 7.84 26.64 -5.76
C LYS A 101 8.18 27.05 -7.19
N ASP A 102 8.50 26.10 -8.06
CA ASP A 102 8.78 26.40 -9.48
C ASP A 102 7.55 26.96 -10.21
N ILE A 103 6.36 26.42 -9.92
CA ILE A 103 5.10 26.95 -10.46
C ILE A 103 4.87 28.38 -9.96
N GLU A 104 5.04 28.64 -8.67
CA GLU A 104 4.87 29.97 -8.08
C GLU A 104 5.84 30.99 -8.69
N ILE A 105 7.11 30.63 -8.89
CA ILE A 105 8.09 31.47 -9.57
C ILE A 105 7.65 31.78 -11.01
N LYS A 106 7.14 30.79 -11.73
CA LYS A 106 6.66 30.96 -13.11
C LYS A 106 5.48 31.92 -13.18
N ASP A 107 4.55 31.83 -12.24
CA ASP A 107 3.40 32.72 -12.15
C ASP A 107 3.83 34.16 -11.84
N LEU A 108 4.75 34.33 -10.87
CA LEU A 108 5.30 35.64 -10.55
C LEU A 108 6.02 36.28 -11.75
N ASN A 109 6.82 35.50 -12.48
CA ASN A 109 7.49 35.98 -13.69
C ASN A 109 6.52 36.38 -14.79
N THR A 110 5.42 35.63 -14.95
CA THR A 110 4.37 35.95 -15.93
C THR A 110 3.68 37.26 -15.58
N ASN A 111 3.33 37.45 -14.30
CA ASN A 111 2.70 38.67 -13.80
C ASN A 111 3.63 39.88 -13.95
N LEU A 112 4.93 39.71 -13.66
CA LEU A 112 5.93 40.76 -13.84
C LEU A 112 6.06 41.17 -15.32
N ALA A 113 6.10 40.19 -16.23
CA ALA A 113 6.16 40.45 -17.66
C ALA A 113 4.92 41.20 -18.17
N GLN A 114 3.72 40.76 -17.76
CA GLN A 114 2.46 41.44 -18.12
C GLN A 114 2.40 42.88 -17.60
N THR A 115 2.83 43.09 -16.35
CA THR A 115 2.88 44.43 -15.75
C THR A 115 3.85 45.32 -16.50
N THR A 116 5.02 44.79 -16.87
CA THR A 116 6.04 45.51 -17.64
C THR A 116 5.51 45.92 -19.01
N LEU A 117 4.84 45.01 -19.73
CA LEU A 117 4.20 45.31 -21.01
C LEU A 117 3.15 46.43 -20.88
N SER A 118 2.30 46.37 -19.85
CA SER A 118 1.29 47.41 -19.62
C SER A 118 1.89 48.79 -19.33
N LEU A 119 3.03 48.84 -18.63
CA LEU A 119 3.75 50.09 -18.38
C LEU A 119 4.36 50.64 -19.67
N VAL A 120 5.00 49.80 -20.48
CA VAL A 120 5.56 50.20 -21.78
C VAL A 120 4.47 50.75 -22.70
N ASP A 121 3.30 50.11 -22.76
CA ASP A 121 2.16 50.59 -23.55
C ASP A 121 1.68 51.97 -23.10
N LYS A 122 1.67 52.23 -21.78
CA LYS A 122 1.32 53.55 -21.23
C LYS A 122 2.37 54.60 -21.57
N ASP A 123 3.66 54.25 -21.49
CA ASP A 123 4.76 55.16 -21.86
C ASP A 123 4.70 55.56 -23.33
N ILE A 124 4.36 54.63 -24.22
CA ILE A 124 4.15 54.92 -25.66
C ILE A 124 3.00 55.93 -25.83
N LYS A 125 1.85 55.68 -25.20
CA LYS A 125 0.70 56.59 -25.27
C LYS A 125 1.01 57.99 -24.74
N ILE A 126 1.79 58.08 -23.65
CA ILE A 126 2.22 59.38 -23.11
C ILE A 126 3.10 60.12 -24.13
N LYS A 127 4.03 59.44 -24.80
CA LYS A 127 4.87 60.05 -25.83
C LYS A 127 4.05 60.55 -27.03
N ASP A 128 3.04 59.79 -27.45
CA ASP A 128 2.14 60.21 -28.53
C ASP A 128 1.35 61.46 -28.13
N LEU A 129 0.79 61.50 -26.92
CA LEU A 129 0.09 62.69 -26.39
C LEU A 129 1.02 63.91 -26.29
N GLN A 130 2.27 63.72 -25.84
CA GLN A 130 3.25 64.81 -25.79
C GLN A 130 3.53 65.39 -27.18
N LYS A 131 3.61 64.53 -28.20
CA LYS A 131 3.78 64.95 -29.59
C LYS A 131 2.56 65.73 -30.09
N ASP A 132 1.35 65.27 -29.80
CA ASP A 132 0.12 65.95 -30.20
C ASP A 132 -0.01 67.34 -29.55
N VAL A 133 0.32 67.43 -28.25
CA VAL A 133 0.34 68.71 -27.52
C VAL A 133 1.37 69.67 -28.15
N ALA A 134 2.57 69.18 -28.47
CA ALA A 134 3.59 70.01 -29.12
C ALA A 134 3.12 70.55 -30.49
N ASN A 135 2.44 69.72 -31.28
CA ASN A 135 1.87 70.14 -32.56
C ASN A 135 0.79 71.21 -32.40
N LEU A 136 -0.11 71.06 -31.42
CA LEU A 136 -1.15 72.05 -31.12
C LEU A 136 -0.54 73.40 -30.72
N ILE A 137 0.48 73.39 -29.86
CA ILE A 137 1.20 74.61 -29.45
C ILE A 137 1.79 75.33 -30.67
N LEU A 138 2.46 74.59 -31.56
CA LEU A 138 3.04 75.15 -32.79
C LEU A 138 1.97 75.80 -33.70
N GLN A 139 0.80 75.17 -33.84
CA GLN A 139 -0.30 75.74 -34.62
C GLN A 139 -0.84 77.04 -34.01
N THR A 140 -0.94 77.12 -32.68
CA THR A 140 -1.42 78.33 -31.99
C THR A 140 -0.40 79.48 -32.00
N LEU A 141 0.89 79.18 -32.01
CA LEU A 141 1.97 80.19 -32.01
C LEU A 141 2.40 80.62 -33.41
N GLY A 142 2.23 79.75 -34.42
CA GLY A 142 2.57 80.03 -35.82
C GLY A 142 1.41 80.57 -36.67
N GLY A 143 0.20 80.68 -36.11
CA GLY A 143 -0.98 81.27 -36.75
C GLY A 143 -1.08 82.77 -36.51
N ASN A 144 -0.25 83.56 -37.21
CA ASN A 144 -0.47 84.95 -37.61
C ASN A 144 0.45 85.28 -38.79
#